data_AF-A0A6I2RHD5-F1
#
_entry.id   AF-A0A6I2RHD5-F1
#
_cell.length_a   1.000
_cell.length_b   1.000
_cell.length_c   1.000
_cell.angle_alpha   90.00
_cell.angle_beta   90.00
_cell.angle_gamma   90.00
#
_symmetry.space_group_name_H-M   'P 1'
#
loop_
_entity.id
_entity.type
_entity.pdbx_description
1 polymer ?
#
loop_
_entity_poly.entity_id
_entity_poly.type
_entity_poly.pdbx_seq_one_letter_code
_entity_poly.pdbx_strand_id
1 'polypeptide(L)'
;MKNEYQVSERNAIVEDHLWCIDSVIRQNYTLIKAARLDLDDVYQTLALRLIRAVAGYNPEKGILRQHIFAQLQYELLSCKSARALYGFTYAPFDLWGTVVSVEAMEEAGVDWESQIAA
;
A
#
# COMPACT_ATOMS: atom_id res chain seq x y z
N MET A 1 -13.02 13.65 24.05
CA MET A 1 -14.25 12.95 23.62
C MET A 1 -13.90 12.06 22.45
N LYS A 2 -14.05 10.73 22.55
CA LYS A 2 -13.91 9.85 21.39
C LYS A 2 -15.16 10.04 20.53
N ASN A 3 -14.99 10.43 19.27
CA ASN A 3 -16.06 10.52 18.29
C ASN A 3 -16.59 9.10 18.04
N GLU A 4 -17.56 8.66 18.85
CA GLU A 4 -18.36 7.47 18.58
C GLU A 4 -19.39 7.82 17.50
N TYR A 5 -18.90 8.12 16.30
CA TYR A 5 -19.73 8.00 15.13
C TYR A 5 -20.32 6.59 15.11
N GLN A 6 -21.63 6.50 14.91
CA GLN A 6 -22.28 5.22 14.70
C GLN A 6 -21.61 4.53 13.50
N VAL A 7 -21.42 3.21 13.56
CA VAL A 7 -20.66 2.46 12.53
C VAL A 7 -21.16 2.77 11.11
N SER A 8 -22.47 2.98 10.95
CA SER A 8 -23.13 3.42 9.72
C SER A 8 -22.62 4.76 9.19
N GLU A 9 -22.46 5.77 10.04
CA GLU A 9 -22.01 7.10 9.65
C GLU A 9 -20.54 7.08 9.22
N ARG A 10 -19.70 6.29 9.90
CA ARG A 10 -18.31 6.07 9.47
C ARG A 10 -18.22 5.37 8.14
N ASN A 11 -19.07 4.37 7.90
CA ASN A 11 -19.10 3.66 6.63
C ASN A 11 -19.55 4.59 5.50
N ALA A 12 -20.57 5.42 5.72
CA ALA A 12 -20.99 6.43 4.74
C ALA A 12 -19.85 7.39 4.38
N ILE A 13 -19.11 7.88 5.39
CA ILE A 13 -17.95 8.74 5.14
C ILE A 13 -16.86 8.01 4.34
N VAL A 14 -16.59 6.74 4.63
CA VAL A 14 -15.61 5.94 3.87
C VAL A 14 -16.07 5.77 2.43
N GLU A 15 -17.32 5.40 2.21
CA GLU A 15 -17.93 5.22 0.88
C GLU A 15 -17.85 6.50 0.05
N ASP A 16 -18.19 7.65 0.64
CA ASP A 16 -18.10 8.99 0.02
C ASP A 16 -16.67 9.37 -0.38
N HIS A 17 -15.65 8.73 0.20
CA HIS A 17 -14.23 9.04 -0.03
C HIS A 17 -13.47 7.94 -0.78
N LEU A 18 -14.14 6.87 -1.25
CA LEU A 18 -13.49 5.79 -2.02
C LEU A 18 -12.75 6.30 -3.26
N TRP A 19 -13.30 7.31 -3.94
CA TRP A 19 -12.69 7.95 -5.11
C TRP A 19 -11.30 8.57 -4.81
N CYS A 20 -10.99 8.87 -3.53
CA CYS A 20 -9.66 9.34 -3.15
C CYS A 20 -8.58 8.29 -3.47
N ILE A 21 -8.91 7.01 -3.33
CA ILE A 21 -8.01 5.89 -3.64
C ILE A 21 -7.69 5.89 -5.13
N ASP A 22 -8.72 5.95 -5.98
CA ASP A 22 -8.55 6.00 -7.43
C ASP A 22 -7.70 7.19 -7.85
N SER A 23 -7.91 8.36 -7.23
CA SER A 23 -7.10 9.55 -7.48
C SER A 23 -5.63 9.34 -7.11
N VAL A 24 -5.34 8.72 -5.96
CA VAL A 24 -3.96 8.45 -5.52
C VAL A 24 -3.29 7.44 -6.42
N ILE A 25 -3.99 6.35 -6.79
CA ILE A 25 -3.49 5.33 -7.72
C ILE A 25 -3.15 5.96 -9.07
N ARG A 26 -4.08 6.74 -9.65
CA ARG A 26 -3.86 7.39 -10.96
C ARG A 26 -2.65 8.32 -10.94
N GLN A 27 -2.50 9.13 -9.89
CA GLN A 27 -1.39 10.06 -9.75
C GLN A 27 -0.03 9.36 -9.59
N ASN A 28 -0.02 8.13 -9.08
CA ASN A 28 1.20 7.37 -8.78
C ASN A 28 1.33 6.08 -9.60
N TYR A 29 0.57 5.96 -10.70
CA TYR A 29 0.52 4.74 -11.50
C TYR A 29 1.90 4.30 -12.01
N THR A 30 2.72 5.26 -12.42
CA THR A 30 4.11 5.00 -12.83
C THR A 30 4.94 4.35 -11.73
N LEU A 31 4.77 4.78 -10.48
CA LEU A 31 5.47 4.19 -9.32
C LEU A 31 4.98 2.78 -9.04
N ILE A 32 3.66 2.55 -9.05
CA ILE A 32 3.05 1.23 -8.83
C ILE A 32 3.57 0.24 -9.88
N LYS A 33 3.53 0.64 -11.16
CA LYS A 33 4.01 -0.17 -12.27
C LYS A 33 5.51 -0.44 -12.19
N ALA A 34 6.30 0.59 -11.85
CA ALA A 34 7.74 0.43 -11.70
C ALA A 34 8.03 -0.60 -10.59
N ALA A 35 7.49 -0.39 -9.39
CA ALA A 35 7.67 -1.27 -8.23
C ALA A 35 7.07 -2.68 -8.39
N ARG A 36 6.47 -3.01 -9.55
CA ARG A 36 5.77 -4.27 -9.84
C ARG A 36 4.75 -4.64 -8.76
N LEU A 37 4.08 -3.63 -8.21
CA LEU A 37 3.03 -3.83 -7.23
C LEU A 37 1.77 -4.34 -7.93
N ASP A 38 1.09 -5.31 -7.32
CA ASP A 38 -0.24 -5.72 -7.74
C ASP A 38 -1.22 -4.56 -7.46
N LEU A 39 -1.99 -4.19 -8.48
CA LEU A 39 -2.89 -3.05 -8.41
C LEU A 39 -4.04 -3.30 -7.42
N ASP A 40 -4.55 -4.53 -7.37
CA ASP A 40 -5.65 -4.91 -6.49
C ASP A 40 -5.18 -4.95 -5.03
N ASP A 41 -3.96 -5.45 -4.77
CA ASP A 41 -3.37 -5.43 -3.43
C ASP A 41 -3.11 -4.00 -2.94
N VAL A 42 -2.63 -3.12 -3.83
CA VAL A 42 -2.47 -1.69 -3.54
C VAL A 42 -3.84 -1.07 -3.21
N TYR A 43 -4.87 -1.36 -4.01
CA TYR A 43 -6.22 -0.86 -3.75
C TYR A 43 -6.74 -1.31 -2.37
N GLN A 44 -6.63 -2.61 -2.06
CA GLN A 44 -7.07 -3.16 -0.77
C GLN A 44 -6.32 -2.54 0.40
N THR A 45 -5.01 -2.36 0.27
CA THR A 45 -4.17 -1.72 1.29
C THR A 45 -4.58 -0.27 1.52
N LEU A 46 -4.80 0.49 0.45
CA LEU A 46 -5.28 1.86 0.52
C LEU A 46 -6.70 1.95 1.11
N ALA A 47 -7.59 1.01 0.81
CA ALA A 47 -8.93 0.94 1.39
C ALA A 47 -8.87 0.69 2.91
N LEU A 48 -8.03 -0.22 3.37
CA LEU A 48 -7.81 -0.44 4.80
C LEU A 48 -7.26 0.80 5.49
N ARG A 49 -6.31 1.51 4.85
CA ARG A 49 -5.78 2.76 5.38
C ARG A 49 -6.85 3.86 5.42
N LEU A 50 -7.72 3.97 4.42
CA LEU A 50 -8.84 4.92 4.41
C LEU A 50 -9.76 4.69 5.61
N ILE A 51 -10.17 3.45 5.87
CA ILE A 51 -11.01 3.09 7.03
C ILE A 51 -10.34 3.53 8.34
N ARG A 52 -9.04 3.26 8.48
CA ARG A 52 -8.25 3.66 9.66
C ARG A 52 -8.09 5.18 9.78
N ALA A 53 -7.93 5.88 8.66
CA ALA A 53 -7.81 7.34 8.64
C ALA A 53 -9.11 8.01 9.09
N VAL A 54 -10.26 7.55 8.58
CA VAL A 54 -11.58 8.04 9.02
C VAL A 54 -11.83 7.68 10.49
N ALA A 55 -11.45 6.46 10.90
CA ALA A 55 -11.58 6.00 12.29
C ALA A 55 -10.80 6.85 13.31
N GLY A 56 -9.60 7.28 12.95
CA GLY A 56 -8.67 8.00 13.81
C GLY A 56 -8.66 9.51 13.60
N TYR A 57 -9.53 10.04 12.74
CA TYR A 57 -9.53 11.45 12.39
C TYR A 57 -9.85 12.34 13.59
N ASN A 58 -9.01 13.37 13.80
CA ASN A 58 -9.26 14.43 14.77
C ASN A 58 -9.56 15.74 14.01
N PRO A 59 -10.79 16.29 14.11
CA PRO A 59 -11.18 17.56 13.47
C PRO A 59 -10.31 18.76 13.84
N GLU A 60 -9.69 18.77 15.04
CA GLU A 60 -8.83 19.86 15.47
C GLU A 60 -7.50 19.91 14.71
N LYS A 61 -7.11 18.82 14.04
CA LYS A 61 -5.82 18.71 13.33
C LYS A 61 -5.88 19.15 11.87
N GLY A 62 -7.04 19.51 11.34
CA GLY A 62 -7.21 19.98 9.97
C GLY A 62 -8.39 19.34 9.26
N ILE A 63 -8.43 19.44 7.93
CA ILE A 63 -9.57 19.01 7.09
C ILE A 63 -9.47 17.50 6.78
N LEU A 64 -10.57 16.76 6.93
CA LEU A 64 -10.65 15.31 6.71
C LEU A 64 -10.09 14.88 5.36
N ARG A 65 -10.48 15.56 4.28
CA ARG A 65 -10.00 15.25 2.92
C ARG A 65 -8.47 15.32 2.84
N GLN A 66 -7.86 16.38 3.37
CA GLN A 66 -6.39 16.53 3.36
C GLN A 66 -5.72 15.45 4.21
N HIS A 67 -6.31 15.12 5.36
CA HIS A 67 -5.85 14.02 6.20
C HIS A 67 -5.89 12.67 5.46
N ILE A 68 -6.99 12.37 4.76
CA ILE A 68 -7.13 11.15 3.95
C ILE A 68 -6.05 11.09 2.88
N PHE A 69 -5.89 12.15 2.06
CA PHE A 69 -4.86 12.15 1.01
C PHE A 69 -3.45 11.95 1.57
N ALA A 70 -3.12 12.61 2.68
CA ALA A 70 -1.84 12.41 3.34
C ALA A 70 -1.65 10.96 3.80
N GLN A 71 -2.65 10.36 4.46
CA GLN A 71 -2.58 8.97 4.91
C GLN A 71 -2.44 7.98 3.75
N LEU A 72 -3.17 8.18 2.66
CA LEU A 72 -3.11 7.33 1.47
C LEU A 72 -1.75 7.44 0.76
N GLN A 73 -1.19 8.64 0.64
CA GLN A 73 0.14 8.84 0.05
C GLN A 73 1.24 8.16 0.88
N TYR A 74 1.20 8.30 2.21
CA TYR A 74 2.15 7.61 3.08
C TYR A 74 2.04 6.09 2.99
N GLU A 75 0.81 5.56 2.91
CA GLU A 75 0.61 4.12 2.78
C GLU A 75 1.11 3.59 1.44
N LEU A 76 0.86 4.30 0.35
CA LEU A 76 1.36 3.89 -0.97
C LEU A 76 2.89 3.80 -0.98
N LEU A 77 3.57 4.78 -0.38
CA LEU A 77 5.04 4.73 -0.24
C LEU A 77 5.50 3.54 0.59
N SER A 78 4.71 3.08 1.55
CA SER A 78 5.03 1.90 2.36
C SER A 78 4.81 0.57 1.62
N CYS A 79 3.97 0.54 0.58
CA CYS A 79 3.69 -0.66 -0.21
C CYS A 79 4.93 -1.20 -0.94
N LYS A 80 5.88 -0.33 -1.30
CA LYS A 80 7.16 -0.74 -1.92
C LYS A 80 8.26 -1.12 -0.92
N SER A 81 7.98 -1.11 0.38
CA SER A 81 8.99 -1.45 1.38
C SER A 81 9.39 -2.91 1.27
N ALA A 82 10.65 -3.24 1.56
CA ALA A 82 11.11 -4.62 1.62
C ALA A 82 10.24 -5.52 2.54
N ARG A 83 9.68 -4.92 3.60
CA ARG A 83 8.74 -5.60 4.49
C ARG A 83 7.42 -5.92 3.81
N ALA A 84 6.85 -4.98 3.06
CA ALA A 84 5.57 -5.17 2.37
C ALA A 84 5.70 -6.14 1.19
N LEU A 85 6.78 -6.03 0.41
CA LEU A 85 7.02 -6.86 -0.76
C LEU A 85 7.47 -8.29 -0.42
N TYR A 86 8.34 -8.46 0.58
CA TYR A 86 9.05 -9.73 0.81
C TYR A 86 8.95 -10.23 2.26
N GLY A 87 8.26 -9.53 3.15
CA GLY A 87 8.16 -9.90 4.57
C GLY A 87 9.44 -9.69 5.38
N PHE A 88 10.48 -9.07 4.80
CA PHE A 88 11.75 -8.88 5.50
C PHE A 88 11.65 -7.82 6.60
N THR A 89 11.99 -8.23 7.82
CA THR A 89 12.08 -7.32 8.98
C THR A 89 13.53 -6.88 9.15
N TYR A 90 13.78 -5.60 9.43
CA TYR A 90 15.12 -4.98 9.55
C TYR A 90 15.94 -4.88 8.26
N ALA A 91 15.36 -5.25 7.11
CA ALA A 91 15.98 -5.00 5.81
C ALA A 91 16.02 -3.49 5.47
N PRO A 92 16.99 -3.04 4.65
CA PRO A 92 16.94 -1.72 4.04
C PRO A 92 15.58 -1.48 3.39
N PHE A 93 15.07 -0.24 3.50
CA PHE A 93 13.72 0.08 3.03
C PHE A 93 13.53 -0.25 1.54
N ASP A 94 14.55 0.03 0.72
CA ASP A 94 14.55 -0.18 -0.71
C ASP A 94 15.41 -1.41 -1.06
N LEU A 95 14.77 -2.55 -1.27
CA LEU A 95 15.34 -3.77 -1.86
C LEU A 95 14.65 -4.11 -3.18
N TRP A 96 14.08 -3.10 -3.84
CA TRP A 96 13.35 -3.30 -5.07
C TRP A 96 14.29 -3.82 -6.16
N GLY A 97 13.93 -4.95 -6.78
CA GLY A 97 14.72 -5.63 -7.81
C GLY A 97 15.83 -6.54 -7.28
N THR A 98 16.09 -6.58 -5.97
CA THR A 98 17.09 -7.48 -5.36
C THR A 98 16.56 -8.89 -5.14
N VAL A 99 15.25 -9.02 -4.93
CA VAL A 99 14.58 -10.32 -4.71
C VAL A 99 13.87 -10.71 -5.99
N VAL A 100 14.03 -11.98 -6.38
CA VAL A 100 13.35 -12.62 -7.51
C VAL A 100 12.64 -13.86 -7.00
N SER A 101 11.44 -14.14 -7.52
CA SER A 101 10.72 -15.37 -7.17
C SER A 101 11.33 -16.57 -7.91
N VAL A 102 11.18 -17.76 -7.34
CA VAL A 102 11.71 -19.00 -7.96
C VAL A 102 11.04 -19.23 -9.31
N GLU A 103 9.73 -18.96 -9.40
CA GLU A 103 8.96 -19.09 -10.63
C GLU A 103 9.50 -18.15 -11.73
N ALA A 104 9.83 -16.90 -11.38
CA ALA A 104 10.41 -15.96 -12.32
C ALA A 104 11.83 -16.38 -12.78
N MET A 105 12.58 -17.12 -11.95
CA MET A 105 13.88 -17.69 -12.34
C MET A 105 13.71 -18.90 -13.26
N GLU A 106 12.73 -19.77 -13.01
CA GLU A 106 12.37 -20.89 -13.86
C GLU A 106 11.93 -20.41 -15.26
N GLU A 107 11.07 -19.39 -15.32
CA GLU A 107 10.65 -18.76 -16.58
C GLU A 107 11.81 -18.13 -17.36
N ALA A 108 12.82 -17.60 -16.64
CA ALA A 108 14.02 -17.05 -17.24
C ALA A 108 15.01 -18.13 -17.74
N GLY A 109 14.73 -19.42 -17.49
CA GLY A 109 15.60 -20.53 -17.87
C GLY A 109 16.93 -20.56 -17.11
N VAL A 110 16.96 -19.96 -15.91
CA VAL A 110 18.16 -19.95 -15.07
C VAL A 110 18.22 -21.27 -14.29
N ASP A 111 19.21 -22.11 -14.60
CA ASP A 111 19.52 -23.31 -13.82
C ASP A 111 20.17 -22.92 -12.48
N TRP A 112 19.32 -22.51 -11.54
CA TRP A 112 19.71 -22.07 -10.22
C TRP A 112 20.13 -23.23 -9.31
N GLU A 113 19.63 -24.45 -9.56
CA GLU A 113 19.99 -25.65 -8.80
C GLU A 113 21.49 -25.94 -8.92
N SER A 114 22.05 -25.79 -10.13
CA SER A 114 23.49 -25.93 -10.38
C SER A 114 24.34 -24.83 -9.73
N GLN A 115 23.78 -23.66 -9.42
CA GLN A 115 24.51 -22.52 -8.85
C GLN A 115 24.55 -22.52 -7.31
N ILE A 116 23.60 -23.17 -6.64
CA ILE A 116 23.54 -23.27 -5.16
C ILE A 116 24.32 -24.51 -4.66
N ALA A 117 24.53 -25.51 -5.51
CA ALA A 117 25.19 -26.77 -5.15
C ALA A 117 26.74 -26.75 -5.19
N ALA A 118 27.38 -25.59 -5.36
CA ALA A 118 28.84 -25.41 -5.40
C ALA A 118 29.37 -24.68 -4.15
#